data_AF-A0ABD0YTF7-F1
#
_entry.id   AF-A0ABD0YTF7-F1
#
_cell.length_a   1.000
_cell.length_b   1.000
_cell.length_c   1.000
_cell.angle_alpha   90.00
_cell.angle_beta   90.00
_cell.angle_gamma   90.00
#
_symmetry.space_group_name_H-M   'P 1'
#
loop_
_entity.id
_entity.type
_entity.pdbx_description
1 polymer ?
#
loop_
_entity_poly.entity_id
_entity_poly.type
_entity_poly.pdbx_seq_one_letter_code
_entity_poly.pdbx_strand_id
1 'polypeptide(L)'
;MARSEDKCGDWIKVSVLGSGGFGIVTLWENKINNKTVALKICRDGAENFMSQKHKERWTKEVDIMRRLAHPNVVEALALPEDLVKLESNLPILCMEYCKKGDLRKVLNLPENCSGLQEPEIRNLLRDVKSAIEFLHKNKIIHRDLKPENIVLQELPNEEVVYKLIDLGYAKELDQNSLCSSFVGTLQYLAPELFTPHNYTCSVDYWSFGLVCHEVITGFRPFLPNMAPVSWMTHVKQKSSEDICIYQNADGSIEFSQQLFPENHISQCLRYEFEKWLRMALDWDGNKRGRASDNSLLIFNSLEVILNKKIVTVFSVVSYEKLSYEVDNSTAISTLQLWVERDTKQPIIDQLLLLPNGEKLTDEKLAYHCWDPNCQVAMVYIFSVNGLELPSVSPKLPQLVVQMLEVPKLLQPYYYLRRAWANAVYFLYSQLSLYQTFLEAYALKM
;
A
#
# COMPACT_ATOMS: atom_id res chain seq x y z
N MET A 1 20.20 24.51 -23.15
CA MET A 1 21.34 25.05 -22.39
C MET A 1 20.90 25.17 -20.94
N ALA A 2 21.49 24.41 -20.02
CA ALA A 2 21.18 24.49 -18.59
C ALA A 2 21.61 25.87 -18.05
N ARG A 3 20.84 26.45 -17.12
CA ARG A 3 21.20 27.74 -16.49
C ARG A 3 22.46 27.54 -15.65
N SER A 4 23.23 28.61 -15.41
CA SER A 4 24.45 28.55 -14.58
C SER A 4 24.20 28.07 -13.14
N GLU A 5 22.94 28.09 -12.69
CA GLU A 5 22.46 27.62 -11.38
C GLU A 5 22.25 26.09 -11.30
N ASP A 6 22.32 25.36 -12.41
CA ASP A 6 22.05 23.91 -12.46
C ASP A 6 23.33 23.05 -12.46
N LYS A 7 24.50 23.65 -12.21
CA LYS A 7 25.80 22.94 -12.13
C LYS A 7 26.64 23.45 -10.96
N CYS A 8 27.17 22.54 -10.14
CA CYS A 8 28.10 22.85 -9.08
C CYS A 8 29.24 21.83 -9.04
N GLY A 9 30.46 22.24 -9.41
CA GLY A 9 31.56 21.29 -9.65
C GLY A 9 31.19 20.26 -10.71
N ASP A 10 31.36 18.98 -10.38
CA ASP A 10 30.99 17.85 -11.25
C ASP A 10 29.52 17.41 -11.12
N TRP A 11 28.76 18.06 -10.24
CA TRP A 11 27.35 17.76 -10.01
C TRP A 11 26.45 18.61 -10.90
N ILE A 12 25.46 17.97 -11.50
CA ILE A 12 24.45 18.62 -12.34
C ILE A 12 23.07 18.32 -11.77
N LYS A 13 22.24 19.36 -11.66
CA LYS A 13 20.84 19.23 -11.30
C LYS A 13 20.06 18.64 -12.47
N VAL A 14 19.45 17.49 -12.25
CA VAL A 14 18.73 16.71 -13.28
C VAL A 14 17.26 17.12 -13.34
N SER A 15 16.59 17.17 -12.18
CA SER A 15 15.16 17.42 -12.11
C SER A 15 14.71 17.91 -10.73
N VAL A 16 13.47 18.40 -10.66
CA VAL A 16 12.78 18.67 -9.39
C VAL A 16 11.95 17.44 -9.03
N LEU A 17 12.21 16.86 -7.86
CA LEU A 17 11.51 15.67 -7.34
C LEU A 17 10.25 16.04 -6.58
N GLY A 18 10.27 17.18 -5.88
CA GLY A 18 9.17 17.65 -5.05
C GLY A 18 9.30 19.14 -4.74
N SER A 19 8.18 19.77 -4.41
CA SER A 19 8.12 21.19 -4.15
C SER A 19 7.11 21.47 -3.04
N GLY A 20 7.57 22.09 -1.96
CA GLY A 20 6.73 22.60 -0.89
C GLY A 20 6.66 24.13 -0.88
N GLY A 21 6.03 24.70 0.15
CA GLY A 21 5.88 26.15 0.30
C GLY A 21 7.20 26.90 0.45
N PHE A 22 8.13 26.38 1.26
CA PHE A 22 9.44 27.02 1.50
C PHE A 22 10.62 26.26 0.90
N GLY A 23 10.47 24.96 0.63
CA GLY A 23 11.55 24.08 0.19
C GLY A 23 11.29 23.46 -1.17
N ILE A 24 12.38 23.05 -1.82
CA ILE A 24 12.38 22.26 -3.05
C ILE A 24 13.27 21.04 -2.86
N VAL A 25 12.85 19.90 -3.42
CA VAL A 25 13.66 18.69 -3.47
C VAL A 25 14.14 18.50 -4.90
N THR A 26 15.45 18.42 -5.10
CA THR A 26 16.09 18.35 -6.43
C THR A 26 16.97 17.12 -6.55
N LEU A 27 16.97 16.49 -7.72
CA LEU A 27 17.87 15.39 -8.07
C LEU A 27 19.17 15.96 -8.62
N TRP A 28 20.29 15.52 -8.07
CA TRP A 28 21.62 15.85 -8.55
C TRP A 28 22.39 14.58 -8.91
N GLU A 29 23.16 14.67 -10.00
CA GLU A 29 23.98 13.57 -10.52
C GLU A 29 25.40 14.05 -10.74
N ASN A 30 26.37 13.29 -10.23
CA ASN A 30 27.79 13.54 -10.46
C ASN A 30 28.23 12.91 -11.79
N LYS A 31 28.76 13.72 -12.71
CA LYS A 31 29.11 13.26 -14.07
C LYS A 31 30.39 12.43 -14.17
N ILE A 32 31.19 12.35 -13.10
CA ILE A 32 32.41 11.53 -13.08
C ILE A 32 32.10 10.11 -12.58
N ASN A 33 31.35 9.99 -11.48
CA ASN A 33 31.14 8.71 -10.80
C ASN A 33 29.69 8.20 -10.85
N ASN A 34 28.79 8.90 -11.55
CA ASN A 34 27.36 8.56 -11.69
C ASN A 34 26.60 8.44 -10.36
N LYS A 35 27.13 8.99 -9.26
CA LYS A 35 26.40 9.04 -7.99
C LYS A 35 25.24 10.02 -8.10
N THR A 36 24.10 9.65 -7.53
CA THR A 36 22.90 10.47 -7.47
C THR A 36 22.51 10.79 -6.03
N VAL A 37 22.10 12.02 -5.77
CA VAL A 37 21.60 12.47 -4.46
C VAL A 37 20.33 13.29 -4.62
N ALA A 38 19.47 13.26 -3.61
CA ALA A 38 18.33 14.16 -3.50
C ALA A 38 18.66 15.26 -2.49
N LEU A 39 18.55 16.53 -2.90
CA LEU A 39 18.79 17.68 -2.02
C LEU A 39 17.48 18.38 -1.71
N LYS A 40 17.12 18.47 -0.42
CA LYS A 40 16.07 19.35 0.08
C LYS A 40 16.71 20.68 0.49
N ILE A 41 16.36 21.74 -0.23
CA ILE A 41 16.97 23.08 -0.13
C ILE A 41 15.86 24.11 0.08
N CYS A 42 16.10 25.14 0.89
CA CYS A 42 15.21 26.30 0.98
C CYS A 42 15.27 27.10 -0.34
N ARG A 43 14.13 27.56 -0.84
CA ARG A 43 14.12 28.38 -2.06
C ARG A 43 14.77 29.74 -1.80
N ASP A 44 15.47 30.29 -2.78
CA ASP A 44 16.07 31.62 -2.69
C ASP A 44 15.03 32.67 -2.29
N GLY A 45 15.35 33.44 -1.24
CA GLY A 45 14.49 34.47 -0.68
C GLY A 45 13.27 33.95 0.10
N ALA A 46 12.93 32.66 0.07
CA ALA A 46 11.82 32.11 0.85
C ALA A 46 12.09 32.17 2.36
N GLU A 47 13.36 32.08 2.75
CA GLU A 47 13.85 32.26 4.12
C GLU A 47 13.49 33.62 4.74
N ASN A 48 13.27 34.66 3.93
CA ASN A 48 12.84 35.98 4.40
C ASN A 48 11.36 36.00 4.82
N PHE A 49 10.57 35.05 4.31
CA PHE A 49 9.15 34.87 4.64
C PHE A 49 8.94 33.78 5.69
N MET A 50 10.01 33.12 6.13
CA MET A 50 9.97 32.12 7.20
C MET A 50 10.04 32.79 8.57
N SER A 51 9.09 32.47 9.45
CA SER A 51 9.21 32.80 10.87
C SER A 51 10.39 32.06 11.50
N GLN A 52 10.88 32.54 12.64
CA GLN A 52 11.92 31.86 13.40
C GLN A 52 11.55 30.40 13.71
N LYS A 53 10.29 30.15 14.04
CA LYS A 53 9.73 28.80 14.26
C LYS A 53 9.85 27.91 13.02
N HIS A 54 9.67 28.45 11.81
CA HIS A 54 9.85 27.69 10.56
C HIS A 54 11.33 27.33 10.33
N LYS A 55 12.25 28.26 10.60
CA LYS A 55 13.71 28.02 10.46
C LYS A 55 14.19 26.95 11.45
N GLU A 56 13.78 27.04 12.71
CA GLU A 56 14.10 26.02 13.71
C GLU A 56 13.56 24.64 13.37
N ARG A 57 12.35 24.56 12.78
CA ARG A 57 11.77 23.31 12.30
C ARG A 57 12.60 22.71 11.17
N TRP A 58 13.03 23.52 10.21
CA TRP A 58 13.88 23.09 9.11
C TRP A 58 15.18 22.48 9.64
N THR A 59 15.91 23.20 10.50
CA THR A 59 17.17 22.71 11.08
C THR A 59 16.97 21.43 11.89
N LYS A 60 15.92 21.37 12.71
CA LYS A 60 15.59 20.15 13.48
C LYS A 60 15.31 18.95 12.59
N GLU A 61 14.63 19.15 11.46
CA GLU A 61 14.37 18.08 10.49
C GLU A 61 15.69 17.49 9.96
N VAL A 62 16.63 18.36 9.54
CA VAL A 62 17.96 17.93 9.07
C VAL A 62 18.71 17.18 10.16
N ASP A 63 18.72 17.70 11.39
CA ASP A 63 19.42 17.09 12.53
C ASP A 63 18.85 15.73 12.92
N ILE A 64 17.52 15.56 12.80
CA ILE A 64 16.86 14.28 13.07
C ILE A 64 17.22 13.30 11.97
N MET A 65 17.04 13.66 10.70
CA MET A 65 17.36 12.79 9.56
C MET A 65 18.81 12.28 9.61
N ARG A 66 19.77 13.15 9.96
CA ARG A 66 21.20 12.78 10.12
C ARG A 66 21.49 11.74 11.21
N ARG A 67 20.58 11.53 12.16
CA ARG A 67 20.74 10.57 13.27
C ARG A 67 20.01 9.26 13.05
N LEU A 68 19.24 9.14 11.97
CA LEU A 68 18.44 7.96 11.69
C LEU A 68 19.17 7.06 10.70
N ALA A 69 19.23 5.78 11.03
CA ALA A 69 19.76 4.73 10.17
C ALA A 69 18.80 3.53 10.24
N HIS A 70 18.06 3.32 9.15
CA HIS A 70 17.09 2.23 9.06
C HIS A 70 16.83 1.89 7.57
N PRO A 71 16.74 0.61 7.18
CA PRO A 71 16.57 0.22 5.78
C PRO A 71 15.31 0.83 5.12
N ASN A 72 14.24 1.03 5.88
CA ASN A 72 12.96 1.56 5.41
C ASN A 72 12.73 3.06 5.72
N VAL A 73 13.78 3.80 6.07
CA VAL A 73 13.75 5.27 6.16
C VAL A 73 14.83 5.80 5.22
N VAL A 74 14.53 6.85 4.46
CA VAL A 74 15.54 7.43 3.56
C VAL A 74 16.74 7.95 4.35
N GLU A 75 17.92 7.51 3.94
CA GLU A 75 19.18 7.86 4.59
C GLU A 75 19.59 9.30 4.27
N ALA A 76 19.98 10.06 5.30
CA ALA A 76 20.66 11.32 5.14
C ALA A 76 22.15 11.07 4.85
N LEU A 77 22.64 11.65 3.76
CA LEU A 77 24.02 11.53 3.32
C LEU A 77 24.83 12.76 3.72
N ALA A 78 26.15 12.61 3.79
CA ALA A 78 27.05 13.76 3.83
C ALA A 78 26.87 14.62 2.58
N LEU A 79 26.85 15.93 2.74
CA LEU A 79 26.80 16.87 1.61
C LEU A 79 28.16 16.85 0.90
N PRO A 80 28.23 16.54 -0.40
CA PRO A 80 29.48 16.58 -1.16
C PRO A 80 30.10 17.99 -1.14
N GLU A 81 31.43 18.09 -1.05
CA GLU A 81 32.16 19.37 -0.93
C GLU A 81 31.78 20.39 -1.99
N ASP A 82 31.64 19.95 -3.25
CA ASP A 82 31.19 20.82 -4.34
C ASP A 82 29.82 21.43 -4.08
N LEU A 83 28.90 20.67 -3.48
CA LEU A 83 27.51 21.07 -3.24
C LEU A 83 27.34 21.92 -1.97
N VAL A 84 28.37 22.05 -1.13
CA VAL A 84 28.36 22.95 0.04
C VAL A 84 28.13 24.41 -0.38
N LYS A 85 28.56 24.79 -1.59
CA LYS A 85 28.34 26.14 -2.14
C LYS A 85 26.87 26.49 -2.36
N LEU A 86 25.98 25.50 -2.39
CA LEU A 86 24.53 25.71 -2.46
C LEU A 86 23.92 26.02 -1.08
N GLU A 87 24.64 25.78 0.00
CA GLU A 87 24.16 26.01 1.36
C GLU A 87 23.97 27.52 1.59
N SER A 88 22.76 27.90 2.00
CA SER A 88 22.42 29.28 2.36
C SER A 88 22.43 29.45 3.88
N ASN A 89 21.60 30.34 4.41
CA ASN A 89 21.42 30.51 5.85
C ASN A 89 20.75 29.29 6.54
N LEU A 90 20.18 28.37 5.77
CA LEU A 90 19.55 27.14 6.27
C LEU A 90 20.29 25.89 5.77
N PRO A 91 20.42 24.85 6.62
CA PRO A 91 21.19 23.67 6.27
C PRO A 91 20.53 22.88 5.13
N ILE A 92 21.34 22.32 4.23
CA ILE A 92 20.86 21.40 3.20
C ILE A 92 20.71 19.99 3.79
N LEU A 93 19.58 19.34 3.50
CA LEU A 93 19.40 17.92 3.73
C LEU A 93 19.73 17.17 2.43
N CYS A 94 20.91 16.54 2.41
CA CYS A 94 21.34 15.61 1.37
C CYS A 94 20.84 14.21 1.72
N MET A 95 20.24 13.51 0.77
CA MET A 95 19.61 12.20 0.97
C MET A 95 19.97 11.24 -0.16
N GLU A 96 19.87 9.95 0.10
CA GLU A 96 19.85 8.94 -0.96
C GLU A 96 18.69 9.23 -1.94
N TYR A 97 18.92 8.98 -3.23
CA TYR A 97 17.90 9.12 -4.26
C TYR A 97 17.21 7.78 -4.52
N CYS A 98 15.89 7.73 -4.27
CA CYS A 98 15.04 6.58 -4.54
C CYS A 98 14.54 6.56 -6.00
N LYS A 99 15.09 5.64 -6.81
CA LYS A 99 14.95 5.68 -8.28
C LYS A 99 13.55 5.40 -8.82
N LYS A 100 12.72 4.61 -8.13
CA LYS A 100 11.38 4.21 -8.62
C LYS A 100 10.27 5.21 -8.27
N GLY A 101 10.63 6.37 -7.72
CA GLY A 101 9.68 7.43 -7.38
C GLY A 101 8.87 7.11 -6.12
N ASP A 102 7.67 7.67 -6.02
CA ASP A 102 6.77 7.58 -4.88
C ASP A 102 5.61 6.59 -5.11
N LEU A 103 5.04 6.05 -4.03
CA LEU A 103 3.96 5.07 -4.07
C LEU A 103 2.69 5.65 -4.71
N ARG A 104 2.44 6.97 -4.61
CA ARG A 104 1.30 7.59 -5.30
C ARG A 104 1.38 7.38 -6.81
N LYS A 105 2.57 7.50 -7.42
CA LYS A 105 2.74 7.21 -8.85
C LYS A 105 2.38 5.77 -9.19
N VAL A 106 2.77 4.81 -8.35
CA VAL A 106 2.42 3.38 -8.54
C VAL A 106 0.91 3.16 -8.42
N LEU A 107 0.25 3.72 -7.42
CA LEU A 107 -1.20 3.59 -7.23
C LEU A 107 -2.03 4.29 -8.31
N ASN A 108 -1.45 5.25 -9.02
CA ASN A 108 -2.11 5.94 -10.13
C ASN A 108 -1.99 5.19 -11.47
N LEU A 109 -1.18 4.11 -11.54
CA LEU A 109 -1.08 3.30 -12.73
C LEU A 109 -2.43 2.59 -13.00
N PRO A 110 -2.93 2.57 -14.25
CA PRO A 110 -4.22 1.98 -14.59
C PRO A 110 -4.38 0.51 -14.15
N GLU A 111 -3.31 -0.28 -14.22
CA GLU A 111 -3.26 -1.67 -13.78
C GLU A 111 -3.52 -1.84 -12.28
N ASN A 112 -3.29 -0.79 -11.49
CA ASN A 112 -3.47 -0.78 -10.03
C ASN A 112 -4.78 -0.11 -9.61
N CYS A 113 -5.73 0.08 -10.54
CA CYS A 113 -7.01 0.75 -10.25
C CYS A 113 -7.87 0.03 -9.21
N SER A 114 -7.58 -1.25 -8.94
CA SER A 114 -8.23 -2.11 -7.94
C SER A 114 -7.23 -2.65 -6.91
N GLY A 115 -6.18 -1.87 -6.63
CA GLY A 115 -5.13 -2.22 -5.67
C GLY A 115 -3.91 -2.88 -6.32
N LEU A 116 -2.89 -3.11 -5.50
CA LEU A 116 -1.65 -3.79 -5.88
C LEU A 116 -1.81 -5.32 -5.77
N GLN A 117 -0.87 -6.07 -6.35
CA GLN A 117 -0.82 -7.52 -6.17
C GLN A 117 -0.45 -7.89 -4.72
N GLU A 118 -0.95 -9.03 -4.22
CA GLU A 118 -0.73 -9.45 -2.84
C GLU A 118 0.75 -9.44 -2.40
N PRO A 119 1.72 -10.00 -3.16
CA PRO A 119 3.12 -9.97 -2.75
C PRO A 119 3.66 -8.55 -2.55
N GLU A 120 3.28 -7.62 -3.43
CA GLU A 120 3.66 -6.20 -3.34
C GLU A 120 3.06 -5.54 -2.10
N ILE A 121 1.77 -5.80 -1.82
CA ILE A 121 1.09 -5.31 -0.61
C ILE A 121 1.85 -5.79 0.62
N ARG A 122 2.21 -7.07 0.69
CA ARG A 122 2.90 -7.64 1.85
C ARG A 122 4.27 -7.03 2.06
N ASN A 123 5.05 -6.84 0.99
CA ASN A 123 6.37 -6.22 1.06
C ASN A 123 6.29 -4.75 1.48
N LEU A 124 5.38 -3.99 0.88
CA LEU A 124 5.12 -2.59 1.23
C LEU A 124 4.72 -2.44 2.70
N LEU A 125 3.74 -3.22 3.16
CA LEU A 125 3.26 -3.13 4.54
C LEU A 125 4.34 -3.56 5.54
N ARG A 126 5.18 -4.55 5.21
CA ARG A 126 6.30 -4.97 6.04
C ARG A 126 7.32 -3.85 6.21
N ASP A 127 7.70 -3.21 5.10
CA ASP A 127 8.68 -2.13 5.08
C ASP A 127 8.17 -0.88 5.81
N VAL A 128 6.94 -0.46 5.52
CA VAL A 128 6.34 0.72 6.16
C VAL A 128 6.11 0.48 7.65
N LYS A 129 5.63 -0.70 8.05
CA LYS A 129 5.51 -1.11 9.46
C LYS A 129 6.85 -1.00 10.17
N SER A 130 7.90 -1.60 9.59
CA SER A 130 9.27 -1.57 10.12
C SER A 130 9.78 -0.15 10.33
N ALA A 131 9.57 0.74 9.35
CA ALA A 131 9.91 2.15 9.45
C ALA A 131 9.15 2.87 10.59
N ILE A 132 7.84 2.70 10.67
CA ILE A 132 7.02 3.35 11.72
C ILE A 132 7.43 2.87 13.11
N GLU A 133 7.65 1.56 13.30
CA GLU A 133 8.13 1.01 14.56
C GLU A 133 9.48 1.61 14.97
N PHE A 134 10.41 1.74 14.03
CA PHE A 134 11.71 2.35 14.26
C PHE A 134 11.58 3.82 14.67
N LEU A 135 10.75 4.60 13.96
CA LEU A 135 10.49 6.00 14.30
C LEU A 135 9.90 6.11 15.71
N HIS A 136 8.88 5.31 16.03
CA HIS A 136 8.20 5.36 17.33
C HIS A 136 9.13 4.97 18.48
N LYS A 137 10.01 3.98 18.29
CA LYS A 137 11.08 3.61 19.25
C LYS A 137 12.06 4.76 19.51
N ASN A 138 12.31 5.59 18.51
CA ASN A 138 13.12 6.81 18.61
C ASN A 138 12.30 8.05 19.05
N LYS A 139 11.06 7.85 19.53
CA LYS A 139 10.13 8.91 19.98
C LYS A 139 9.73 9.90 18.87
N ILE A 140 9.77 9.43 17.63
CA ILE A 140 9.43 10.16 16.41
C ILE A 140 8.02 9.79 15.96
N ILE A 141 7.18 10.77 15.67
CA ILE A 141 5.86 10.57 15.05
C ILE A 141 5.93 11.19 13.65
N HIS A 142 5.53 10.43 12.63
CA HIS A 142 5.63 10.86 11.24
C HIS A 142 4.62 11.96 10.90
N ARG A 143 3.35 11.80 11.29
CA ARG A 143 2.21 12.74 11.17
C ARG A 143 1.71 13.05 9.77
N ASP A 144 2.50 12.79 8.73
CA ASP A 144 2.11 12.99 7.33
C ASP A 144 2.33 11.73 6.49
N LEU A 145 1.96 10.57 7.04
CA LEU A 145 2.11 9.30 6.31
C LEU A 145 1.04 9.21 5.22
N LYS A 146 1.50 9.07 3.98
CA LYS A 146 0.66 9.00 2.76
C LYS A 146 1.48 8.41 1.62
N PRO A 147 0.86 7.96 0.51
CA PRO A 147 1.59 7.37 -0.60
C PRO A 147 2.66 8.28 -1.23
N GLU A 148 2.49 9.60 -1.20
CA GLU A 148 3.48 10.57 -1.69
C GLU A 148 4.77 10.58 -0.84
N ASN A 149 4.68 10.16 0.43
CA ASN A 149 5.80 10.13 1.39
C ASN A 149 6.39 8.72 1.57
N ILE A 150 6.01 7.77 0.71
CA ILE A 150 6.59 6.43 0.63
C ILE A 150 7.29 6.33 -0.72
N VAL A 151 8.62 6.29 -0.73
CA VAL A 151 9.43 6.19 -1.95
C VAL A 151 9.98 4.79 -2.13
N LEU A 152 10.22 4.42 -3.38
CA LEU A 152 10.62 3.09 -3.79
C LEU A 152 12.06 3.11 -4.28
N GLN A 153 12.89 2.25 -3.69
CA GLN A 153 14.27 2.03 -4.09
C GLN A 153 14.43 0.63 -4.67
N GLU A 154 15.03 0.55 -5.85
CA GLU A 154 15.41 -0.72 -6.47
C GLU A 154 16.81 -1.12 -6.00
N LEU A 155 16.92 -2.32 -5.44
CA LEU A 155 18.17 -2.92 -5.03
C LEU A 155 18.88 -3.57 -6.23
N PRO A 156 20.19 -3.90 -6.12
CA PRO A 156 20.93 -4.54 -7.22
C PRO A 156 20.38 -5.89 -7.67
N ASN A 157 19.61 -6.58 -6.82
CA ASN A 157 18.91 -7.84 -7.12
C ASN A 157 17.48 -7.63 -7.65
N GLU A 158 17.14 -6.42 -8.12
CA GLU A 158 15.83 -6.03 -8.66
C GLU A 158 14.68 -5.99 -7.62
N GLU A 159 14.97 -6.31 -6.36
CA GLU A 159 14.00 -6.16 -5.27
C GLU A 159 13.69 -4.69 -5.01
N VAL A 160 12.42 -4.42 -4.72
CA VAL A 160 11.94 -3.07 -4.38
C VAL A 160 11.81 -2.95 -2.88
N VAL A 161 12.47 -1.95 -2.30
CA VAL A 161 12.33 -1.56 -0.90
C VAL A 161 11.55 -0.26 -0.79
N TYR A 162 10.61 -0.21 0.14
CA TYR A 162 9.82 0.96 0.45
C TYR A 162 10.46 1.73 1.62
N LYS A 163 10.63 3.03 1.44
CA LYS A 163 11.27 3.92 2.41
C LYS A 163 10.38 5.11 2.72
N LEU A 164 10.30 5.49 3.98
CA LEU A 164 9.65 6.74 4.39
C LEU A 164 10.58 7.93 4.14
N ILE A 165 10.00 9.01 3.62
CA ILE A 165 10.61 10.34 3.49
C ILE A 165 9.84 11.37 4.28
N ASP A 166 10.39 12.58 4.36
CA ASP A 166 9.72 13.76 4.91
C ASP A 166 9.26 13.54 6.35
N LEU A 167 10.23 13.21 7.21
CA LEU A 167 10.06 13.10 8.66
C LEU A 167 9.88 14.50 9.27
N GLY A 168 8.77 15.15 8.92
CA GLY A 168 8.42 16.52 9.31
C GLY A 168 8.05 16.65 10.78
N TYR A 169 8.92 16.23 11.69
CA TYR A 169 8.79 16.36 13.13
C TYR A 169 8.21 17.74 13.49
N ALA A 170 7.10 17.75 14.21
CA ALA A 170 6.56 18.93 14.88
C ALA A 170 5.99 20.06 14.00
N LYS A 171 5.14 19.73 13.01
CA LYS A 171 3.91 20.52 12.85
C LYS A 171 3.11 20.42 14.16
N GLU A 172 3.46 21.22 15.17
CA GLU A 172 2.41 21.80 16.00
C GLU A 172 1.48 22.51 15.04
N LEU A 173 0.21 22.13 15.10
CA LEU A 173 -0.89 22.79 14.42
C LEU A 173 -1.01 24.20 14.98
N ASP A 174 -0.12 25.10 14.56
CA ASP A 174 -0.51 26.49 14.51
C ASP A 174 -1.70 26.55 13.57
N GLN A 175 -2.79 27.20 13.97
CA GLN A 175 -4.00 27.31 13.14
C GLN A 175 -3.67 27.84 11.73
N ASN A 176 -2.60 28.63 11.60
CA ASN A 176 -2.08 29.12 10.32
C ASN A 176 -1.42 28.03 9.43
N SER A 177 -0.86 26.97 10.02
CA SER A 177 -0.25 25.86 9.27
C SER A 177 -1.27 24.88 8.70
N LEU A 178 -2.43 24.72 9.36
CA LEU A 178 -3.60 24.00 8.82
C LEU A 178 -4.09 24.64 7.51
N CYS A 179 -4.11 25.98 7.44
CA CYS A 179 -4.51 26.75 6.27
C CYS A 179 -3.61 26.51 5.03
N SER A 180 -2.31 26.25 5.23
CA SER A 180 -1.37 25.98 4.11
C SER A 180 -1.47 24.57 3.54
N SER A 181 -2.00 23.61 4.30
CA SER A 181 -2.19 22.20 3.90
C SER A 181 -3.56 21.90 3.27
N PHE A 182 -4.34 22.94 2.92
CA PHE A 182 -5.73 22.82 2.43
C PHE A 182 -5.90 22.07 1.11
N VAL A 183 -4.82 21.72 0.41
CA VAL A 183 -4.89 21.02 -0.88
C VAL A 183 -4.26 19.63 -0.74
N GLY A 184 -5.10 18.59 -0.78
CA GLY A 184 -4.71 17.17 -0.93
C GLY A 184 -4.26 16.41 0.33
N THR A 185 -3.59 17.05 1.29
CA THR A 185 -2.94 16.35 2.42
C THR A 185 -3.90 15.91 3.54
N LEU A 186 -5.06 16.55 3.69
CA LEU A 186 -6.00 16.26 4.79
C LEU A 186 -6.61 14.84 4.76
N GLN A 187 -6.51 14.15 3.62
CA GLN A 187 -7.24 12.90 3.38
C GLN A 187 -6.59 11.67 4.07
N TYR A 188 -5.36 11.79 4.58
CA TYR A 188 -4.69 10.75 5.39
C TYR A 188 -4.59 11.10 6.87
N LEU A 189 -5.04 12.29 7.27
CA LEU A 189 -4.89 12.75 8.64
C LEU A 189 -5.89 12.06 9.56
N ALA A 190 -5.41 11.71 10.75
CA ALA A 190 -6.24 11.20 11.82
C ALA A 190 -7.25 12.26 12.30
N PRO A 191 -8.48 11.87 12.67
CA PRO A 191 -9.55 12.80 13.03
C PRO A 191 -9.19 13.71 14.21
N GLU A 192 -8.39 13.22 15.18
CA GLU A 192 -7.95 14.01 16.33
C GLU A 192 -7.05 15.19 15.94
N LEU A 193 -6.36 15.15 14.80
CA LEU A 193 -5.53 16.27 14.31
C LEU A 193 -6.36 17.47 13.85
N PHE A 194 -7.68 17.31 13.68
CA PHE A 194 -8.59 18.41 13.38
C PHE A 194 -9.16 19.08 14.65
N THR A 195 -8.84 18.53 15.83
CA THR A 195 -9.32 19.02 17.11
C THR A 195 -8.15 19.55 17.95
N PRO A 196 -8.38 20.49 18.87
CA PRO A 196 -7.32 21.07 19.71
C PRO A 196 -6.79 20.13 20.80
N HIS A 197 -7.16 18.84 20.79
CA HIS A 197 -6.75 17.88 21.80
C HIS A 197 -5.32 17.39 21.56
N ASN A 198 -4.68 16.91 22.64
CA ASN A 198 -3.42 16.19 22.53
C ASN A 198 -3.62 14.89 21.74
N TYR A 199 -2.62 14.54 20.93
CA TYR A 199 -2.60 13.32 20.13
C TYR A 199 -1.35 12.49 20.45
N THR A 200 -1.36 11.22 20.07
CA THR A 200 -0.26 10.28 20.32
C THR A 200 0.32 9.75 19.01
N CYS A 201 1.21 8.77 19.08
CA CYS A 201 1.71 8.05 17.90
C CYS A 201 0.60 7.31 17.12
N SER A 202 -0.60 7.16 17.71
CA SER A 202 -1.77 6.56 17.05
C SER A 202 -2.26 7.31 15.82
N VAL A 203 -1.86 8.57 15.61
CA VAL A 203 -2.14 9.28 14.36
C VAL A 203 -1.52 8.59 13.15
N ASP A 204 -0.31 8.01 13.32
CA ASP A 204 0.37 7.28 12.25
C ASP A 204 -0.32 5.94 11.97
N TYR A 205 -0.99 5.34 12.97
CA TYR A 205 -1.74 4.09 12.78
C TYR A 205 -2.96 4.31 11.88
N TRP A 206 -3.64 5.45 12.03
CA TRP A 206 -4.75 5.82 11.15
C TRP A 206 -4.26 6.02 9.72
N SER A 207 -3.24 6.85 9.54
CA SER A 207 -2.65 7.09 8.23
C SER A 207 -2.16 5.79 7.58
N PHE A 208 -1.55 4.90 8.36
CA PHE A 208 -1.10 3.60 7.88
C PHE A 208 -2.26 2.67 7.52
N GLY A 209 -3.35 2.68 8.31
CA GLY A 209 -4.59 1.98 7.98
C GLY A 209 -5.20 2.47 6.66
N LEU A 210 -5.18 3.79 6.41
CA LEU A 210 -5.68 4.36 5.16
C LEU A 210 -4.79 3.96 3.97
N VAL A 211 -3.46 3.97 4.14
CA VAL A 211 -2.53 3.45 3.13
C VAL A 211 -2.78 1.97 2.87
N CYS A 212 -2.90 1.15 3.91
CA CYS A 212 -3.18 -0.28 3.79
C CYS A 212 -4.47 -0.55 3.01
N HIS A 213 -5.55 0.15 3.33
CA HIS A 213 -6.81 0.01 2.60
C HIS A 213 -6.65 0.41 1.12
N GLU A 214 -5.96 1.52 0.84
CA GLU A 214 -5.79 2.00 -0.54
C GLU A 214 -4.88 1.11 -1.38
N VAL A 215 -3.81 0.55 -0.81
CA VAL A 215 -2.96 -0.39 -1.55
C VAL A 215 -3.67 -1.72 -1.82
N ILE A 216 -4.64 -2.11 -0.97
CA ILE A 216 -5.46 -3.31 -1.21
C ILE A 216 -6.55 -3.06 -2.25
N THR A 217 -7.22 -1.91 -2.22
CA THR A 217 -8.46 -1.69 -2.99
C THR A 217 -8.34 -0.69 -4.14
N GLY A 218 -7.26 0.08 -4.20
CA GLY A 218 -7.11 1.23 -5.11
C GLY A 218 -7.86 2.50 -4.66
N PHE A 219 -8.61 2.44 -3.57
CA PHE A 219 -9.44 3.54 -3.07
C PHE A 219 -9.22 3.80 -1.58
N ARG A 220 -9.39 5.05 -1.13
CA ARG A 220 -9.46 5.31 0.32
C ARG A 220 -10.82 4.85 0.87
N PRO A 221 -10.84 4.41 2.13
CA PRO A 221 -12.05 3.85 2.72
C PRO A 221 -13.13 4.88 2.99
N PHE A 222 -12.78 6.14 3.29
CA PHE A 222 -13.73 7.11 3.84
C PHE A 222 -13.94 8.29 2.89
N LEU A 223 -15.01 8.25 2.09
CA LEU A 223 -15.55 9.37 1.30
C LEU A 223 -14.48 10.29 0.68
N PRO A 224 -13.55 9.78 -0.14
CA PRO A 224 -12.32 10.48 -0.54
C PRO A 224 -12.50 11.78 -1.33
N ASN A 225 -13.70 11.99 -1.88
CA ASN A 225 -14.02 13.15 -2.72
C ASN A 225 -14.80 14.23 -1.94
N MET A 226 -15.10 14.00 -0.67
CA MET A 226 -15.79 14.99 0.17
C MET A 226 -14.83 15.99 0.80
N ALA A 227 -15.30 17.23 0.95
CA ALA A 227 -14.58 18.26 1.68
C ALA A 227 -14.44 17.88 3.17
N PRO A 228 -13.36 18.29 3.87
CA PRO A 228 -13.05 17.84 5.24
C PRO A 228 -14.19 18.00 6.26
N VAL A 229 -14.93 19.11 6.21
CA VAL A 229 -16.04 19.38 7.15
C VAL A 229 -17.19 18.39 6.95
N SER A 230 -17.59 18.16 5.69
CA SER A 230 -18.62 17.18 5.33
C SER A 230 -18.15 15.77 5.62
N TRP A 231 -16.90 15.46 5.29
CA TRP A 231 -16.26 14.17 5.56
C TRP A 231 -16.31 13.84 7.05
N MET A 232 -15.86 14.76 7.92
CA MET A 232 -15.80 14.57 9.37
C MET A 232 -17.18 14.23 9.96
N THR A 233 -18.23 14.88 9.46
CA THR A 233 -19.62 14.66 9.91
C THR A 233 -20.08 13.23 9.67
N HIS A 234 -19.71 12.62 8.54
CA HIS A 234 -20.08 11.25 8.20
C HIS A 234 -19.18 10.23 8.89
N VAL A 235 -17.86 10.42 8.84
CA VAL A 235 -16.90 9.45 9.41
C VAL A 235 -17.05 9.33 10.92
N LYS A 236 -17.43 10.42 11.61
CA LYS A 236 -17.72 10.38 13.06
C LYS A 236 -18.88 9.44 13.43
N GLN A 237 -19.78 9.14 12.49
CA GLN A 237 -20.94 8.26 12.72
C GLN A 237 -20.60 6.77 12.62
N LYS A 238 -19.39 6.43 12.17
CA LYS A 238 -18.97 5.04 12.00
C LYS A 238 -18.93 4.31 13.34
N SER A 239 -19.27 3.02 13.31
CA SER A 239 -19.00 2.09 14.41
C SER A 239 -17.51 1.71 14.44
N SER A 240 -17.03 1.03 15.49
CA SER A 240 -15.67 0.49 15.53
C SER A 240 -15.41 -0.56 14.44
N GLU A 241 -16.46 -1.23 13.95
CA GLU A 241 -16.37 -2.31 12.98
C GLU A 241 -16.28 -1.82 11.53
N ASP A 242 -16.74 -0.59 11.26
CA ASP A 242 -16.79 -0.06 9.90
C ASP A 242 -15.40 0.34 9.41
N ILE A 243 -14.97 -0.24 8.30
CA ILE A 243 -13.67 0.06 7.69
C ILE A 243 -13.81 0.81 6.36
N CYS A 244 -15.04 0.94 5.84
CA CYS A 244 -15.37 1.58 4.58
C CYS A 244 -16.61 2.46 4.73
N ILE A 245 -16.60 3.64 4.10
CA ILE A 245 -17.75 4.54 3.96
C ILE A 245 -17.72 5.12 2.55
N TYR A 246 -18.73 4.79 1.74
CA TYR A 246 -18.82 5.24 0.36
C TYR A 246 -20.15 5.90 0.02
N GLN A 247 -20.11 6.67 -1.06
CA GLN A 247 -21.27 7.33 -1.62
C GLN A 247 -21.76 6.55 -2.85
N ASN A 248 -23.04 6.21 -2.87
CA ASN A 248 -23.71 5.57 -3.99
C ASN A 248 -24.11 6.58 -5.07
N ALA A 249 -24.54 6.08 -6.23
CA ALA A 249 -24.96 6.89 -7.38
C ALA A 249 -26.09 7.89 -7.04
N ASP A 250 -27.02 7.49 -6.17
CA ASP A 250 -28.14 8.30 -5.68
C ASP A 250 -27.74 9.30 -4.59
N GLY A 251 -26.46 9.31 -4.20
CA GLY A 251 -25.92 10.15 -3.14
C GLY A 251 -26.05 9.57 -1.74
N SER A 252 -26.67 8.39 -1.56
CA SER A 252 -26.76 7.72 -0.27
C SER A 252 -25.38 7.30 0.24
N ILE A 253 -25.22 7.26 1.58
CA ILE A 253 -23.97 6.91 2.25
C ILE A 253 -24.11 5.54 2.87
N GLU A 254 -23.14 4.67 2.58
CA GLU A 254 -23.13 3.29 3.04
C GLU A 254 -21.87 3.01 3.86
N PHE A 255 -22.06 2.37 5.00
CA PHE A 255 -21.00 1.94 5.91
C PHE A 255 -20.80 0.44 5.73
N SER A 256 -19.55 0.00 5.65
CA SER A 256 -19.21 -1.41 5.47
C SER A 256 -18.05 -1.84 6.37
N GLN A 257 -18.17 -3.06 6.87
CA GLN A 257 -17.18 -3.74 7.71
C GLN A 257 -16.23 -4.63 6.91
N GLN A 258 -16.41 -4.66 5.58
CA GLN A 258 -15.70 -5.53 4.65
C GLN A 258 -14.97 -4.69 3.60
N LEU A 259 -13.82 -5.22 3.15
CA LEU A 259 -13.14 -4.71 1.98
C LEU A 259 -13.99 -4.93 0.73
N PHE A 260 -13.83 -4.10 -0.30
CA PHE A 260 -14.46 -4.37 -1.59
C PHE A 260 -13.94 -5.70 -2.16
N PRO A 261 -14.79 -6.54 -2.78
CA PRO A 261 -14.35 -7.83 -3.30
C PRO A 261 -13.42 -7.72 -4.52
N GLU A 262 -13.45 -6.61 -5.25
CA GLU A 262 -12.54 -6.33 -6.37
C GLU A 262 -11.16 -5.88 -5.88
N ASN A 263 -10.35 -6.84 -5.44
CA ASN A 263 -8.97 -6.66 -5.01
C ASN A 263 -8.15 -7.93 -5.29
N HIS A 264 -6.84 -7.87 -5.10
CA HIS A 264 -5.92 -8.97 -5.42
C HIS A 264 -5.42 -9.78 -4.22
N ILE A 265 -5.98 -9.57 -3.01
CA ILE A 265 -5.60 -10.36 -1.84
C ILE A 265 -6.41 -11.65 -1.76
N SER A 266 -5.75 -12.71 -1.33
CA SER A 266 -6.32 -14.01 -1.05
C SER A 266 -7.40 -13.93 0.05
N GLN A 267 -8.37 -14.82 -0.05
CA GLN A 267 -9.47 -14.88 0.92
C GLN A 267 -8.99 -15.13 2.35
N CYS A 268 -7.88 -15.86 2.52
CA CYS A 268 -7.22 -16.09 3.80
C CYS A 268 -6.74 -14.78 4.44
N LEU A 269 -6.13 -13.88 3.67
CA LEU A 269 -5.66 -12.59 4.20
C LEU A 269 -6.77 -11.58 4.34
N ARG A 270 -7.82 -11.63 3.51
CA ARG A 270 -8.91 -10.65 3.55
C ARG A 270 -9.51 -10.48 4.93
N TYR A 271 -9.94 -11.58 5.55
CA TYR A 271 -10.54 -11.54 6.88
C TYR A 271 -9.60 -10.94 7.93
N GLU A 272 -8.31 -11.28 7.84
CA GLU A 272 -7.29 -10.84 8.78
C GLU A 272 -6.97 -9.35 8.60
N PHE A 273 -6.88 -8.87 7.36
CA PHE A 273 -6.72 -7.45 7.05
C PHE A 273 -7.94 -6.64 7.45
N GLU A 274 -9.16 -7.14 7.25
CA GLU A 274 -10.38 -6.47 7.73
C GLU A 274 -10.34 -6.28 9.25
N LYS A 275 -9.95 -7.33 10.00
CA LYS A 275 -9.76 -7.25 11.46
C LYS A 275 -8.68 -6.25 11.85
N TRP A 276 -7.55 -6.25 11.16
CA TRP A 276 -6.47 -5.30 11.41
C TRP A 276 -6.88 -3.85 11.11
N LEU A 277 -7.59 -3.63 10.01
CA LEU A 277 -8.09 -2.32 9.59
C LEU A 277 -9.10 -1.75 10.60
N ARG A 278 -9.95 -2.56 11.24
CA ARG A 278 -10.82 -2.09 12.33
C ARG A 278 -10.03 -1.44 13.46
N MET A 279 -8.91 -2.05 13.84
CA MET A 279 -8.02 -1.51 14.88
C MET A 279 -7.26 -0.27 14.41
N ALA A 280 -6.79 -0.26 13.16
CA ALA A 280 -6.01 0.84 12.58
C ALA A 280 -6.87 2.07 12.32
N LEU A 281 -8.13 1.87 11.91
CA LEU A 281 -9.09 2.90 11.51
C LEU A 281 -10.13 3.18 12.61
N ASP A 282 -9.83 2.83 13.87
CA ASP A 282 -10.67 3.23 14.99
C ASP A 282 -10.68 4.76 15.11
N TRP A 283 -11.86 5.33 15.29
CA TRP A 283 -12.03 6.77 15.45
C TRP A 283 -11.36 7.27 16.74
N ASP A 284 -11.44 6.51 17.82
CA ASP A 284 -10.87 6.85 19.12
C ASP A 284 -9.35 6.63 19.11
N GLY A 285 -8.60 7.72 18.95
CA GLY A 285 -7.14 7.72 18.95
C GLY A 285 -6.51 7.14 20.23
N ASN A 286 -7.24 7.03 21.34
CA ASN A 286 -6.72 6.39 22.56
C ASN A 286 -6.81 4.85 22.52
N LYS A 287 -7.80 4.30 21.81
CA LYS A 287 -8.01 2.85 21.64
C LYS A 287 -7.33 2.30 20.40
N ARG A 288 -7.14 3.15 19.38
CA ARG A 288 -6.60 2.77 18.08
C ARG A 288 -5.29 2.00 18.22
N GLY A 289 -5.25 0.82 17.57
CA GLY A 289 -4.09 -0.07 17.56
C GLY A 289 -3.82 -0.84 18.85
N ARG A 290 -4.72 -0.80 19.84
CA ARG A 290 -4.54 -1.44 21.15
C ARG A 290 -5.57 -2.53 21.41
N ALA A 291 -5.23 -3.45 22.32
CA ALA A 291 -6.19 -4.39 22.89
C ALA A 291 -7.03 -3.75 24.01
N SER A 292 -8.03 -4.48 24.50
CA SER A 292 -8.87 -4.07 25.63
C SER A 292 -8.09 -3.83 26.93
N ASP A 293 -6.94 -4.47 27.11
CA ASP A 293 -6.01 -4.28 28.24
C ASP A 293 -5.02 -3.12 28.02
N ASN A 294 -5.20 -2.34 26.95
CA ASN A 294 -4.37 -1.21 26.54
C ASN A 294 -2.98 -1.57 25.98
N SER A 295 -2.66 -2.86 25.82
CA SER A 295 -1.43 -3.32 25.16
C SER A 295 -1.41 -2.94 23.68
N LEU A 296 -0.24 -2.59 23.15
CA LEU A 296 -0.08 -2.23 21.74
C LEU A 296 -0.05 -3.50 20.89
N LEU A 297 -1.03 -3.67 20.01
CA LEU A 297 -1.17 -4.86 19.17
C LEU A 297 -0.90 -4.59 17.69
N ILE A 298 -1.07 -3.34 17.22
CA ILE A 298 -1.10 -2.99 15.79
C ILE A 298 0.06 -3.56 14.97
N PHE A 299 1.27 -3.55 15.51
CA PHE A 299 2.46 -4.03 14.81
C PHE A 299 2.57 -5.56 14.84
N ASN A 300 2.39 -6.19 16.01
CA ASN A 300 2.49 -7.64 16.13
C ASN A 300 1.36 -8.36 15.37
N SER A 301 0.14 -7.82 15.40
CA SER A 301 -0.97 -8.39 14.63
C SER A 301 -0.69 -8.32 13.13
N LEU A 302 -0.17 -7.21 12.62
CA LEU A 302 0.23 -7.11 11.21
C LEU A 302 1.36 -8.08 10.87
N GLU A 303 2.36 -8.21 11.73
CA GLU A 303 3.48 -9.14 11.53
C GLU A 303 2.99 -10.59 11.36
N VAL A 304 2.02 -11.02 12.17
CA VAL A 304 1.41 -12.35 12.05
C VAL A 304 0.75 -12.52 10.68
N ILE A 305 -0.02 -11.53 10.22
CA ILE A 305 -0.70 -11.55 8.91
C ILE A 305 0.32 -11.64 7.76
N LEU A 306 1.36 -10.80 7.82
CA LEU A 306 2.42 -10.72 6.80
C LEU A 306 3.34 -11.94 6.76
N ASN A 307 3.28 -12.82 7.75
CA ASN A 307 4.06 -14.05 7.82
C ASN A 307 3.27 -15.34 7.52
N LYS A 308 1.94 -15.26 7.37
CA LYS A 308 1.11 -16.40 6.93
C LYS A 308 1.61 -17.01 5.63
N LYS A 309 1.56 -18.33 5.52
CA LYS A 309 1.97 -19.07 4.31
C LYS A 309 0.70 -19.48 3.58
N ILE A 310 0.54 -19.06 2.34
CA ILE A 310 -0.72 -19.22 1.60
C ILE A 310 -0.43 -19.89 0.28
N VAL A 311 -0.93 -21.12 0.15
CA VAL A 311 -0.83 -21.89 -1.08
C VAL A 311 -2.04 -21.56 -1.94
N THR A 312 -1.79 -21.00 -3.13
CA THR A 312 -2.83 -20.78 -4.14
C THR A 312 -2.98 -22.03 -4.99
N VAL A 313 -4.20 -22.55 -5.04
CA VAL A 313 -4.56 -23.79 -5.74
C VAL A 313 -5.51 -23.44 -6.88
N PHE A 314 -5.20 -23.84 -8.10
CA PHE A 314 -6.15 -23.71 -9.22
C PHE A 314 -6.86 -25.02 -9.47
N SER A 315 -8.18 -25.02 -9.33
CA SER A 315 -9.03 -26.15 -9.66
C SER A 315 -9.49 -26.05 -11.09
N VAL A 316 -9.05 -26.98 -11.94
CA VAL A 316 -9.49 -27.06 -13.35
C VAL A 316 -10.96 -27.47 -13.43
N VAL A 317 -11.43 -28.26 -12.46
CA VAL A 317 -12.82 -28.75 -12.39
C VAL A 317 -13.80 -27.62 -12.10
N SER A 318 -13.50 -26.78 -11.12
CA SER A 318 -14.37 -25.65 -10.76
C SER A 318 -14.00 -24.34 -11.48
N TYR A 319 -12.88 -24.30 -12.21
CA TYR A 319 -12.35 -23.10 -12.88
C TYR A 319 -12.16 -21.93 -11.92
N GLU A 320 -11.61 -22.20 -10.74
CA GLU A 320 -11.46 -21.23 -9.67
C GLU A 320 -10.06 -21.30 -9.04
N LYS A 321 -9.56 -20.13 -8.62
CA LYS A 321 -8.38 -20.01 -7.77
C LYS A 321 -8.82 -20.03 -6.31
N LEU A 322 -8.32 -21.00 -5.56
CA LEU A 322 -8.52 -21.20 -4.14
C LEU A 322 -7.25 -20.82 -3.40
N SER A 323 -7.36 -20.46 -2.12
CA SER A 323 -6.22 -20.08 -1.31
C SER A 323 -6.36 -20.71 0.07
N TYR A 324 -5.27 -21.32 0.55
CA TYR A 324 -5.24 -22.03 1.81
C TYR A 324 -4.04 -21.61 2.64
N GLU A 325 -4.29 -21.26 3.90
CA GLU A 325 -3.23 -21.06 4.88
C GLU A 325 -2.62 -22.41 5.25
N VAL A 326 -1.30 -22.51 5.20
CA VAL A 326 -0.55 -23.71 5.55
C VAL A 326 0.52 -23.39 6.60
N ASP A 327 0.94 -24.40 7.33
CA ASP A 327 2.08 -24.35 8.24
C ASP A 327 3.07 -25.48 7.95
N ASN A 328 4.17 -25.52 8.71
CA ASN A 328 5.23 -26.53 8.55
C ASN A 328 4.78 -27.97 8.84
N SER A 329 3.56 -28.17 9.36
CA SER A 329 2.97 -29.47 9.65
C SER A 329 1.85 -29.87 8.69
N THR A 330 1.40 -28.96 7.83
CA THR A 330 0.25 -29.18 6.95
C THR A 330 0.63 -30.17 5.84
N ALA A 331 0.00 -31.35 5.86
CA ALA A 331 0.18 -32.38 4.83
C ALA A 331 -0.66 -32.10 3.57
N ILE A 332 -0.24 -32.65 2.43
CA ILE A 332 -1.02 -32.60 1.19
C ILE A 332 -2.40 -33.24 1.35
N SER A 333 -2.52 -34.30 2.15
CA SER A 333 -3.83 -34.91 2.49
C SER A 333 -4.80 -33.95 3.18
N THR A 334 -4.28 -33.02 4.00
CA THR A 334 -5.10 -31.97 4.62
C THR A 334 -5.54 -30.93 3.58
N LEU A 335 -4.65 -30.58 2.64
CA LEU A 335 -5.00 -29.68 1.53
C LEU A 335 -6.10 -30.29 0.66
N GLN A 336 -6.04 -31.58 0.35
CA GLN A 336 -7.07 -32.30 -0.42
C GLN A 336 -8.44 -32.29 0.27
N LEU A 337 -8.49 -32.43 1.61
CA LEU A 337 -9.72 -32.29 2.39
C LEU A 337 -10.33 -30.90 2.29
N TRP A 338 -9.50 -29.85 2.33
CA TRP A 338 -9.99 -28.47 2.18
C TRP A 338 -10.50 -28.20 0.76
N VAL A 339 -9.81 -28.73 -0.25
CA VAL A 339 -10.27 -28.65 -1.64
C VAL A 339 -11.58 -29.40 -1.82
N GLU A 340 -11.74 -30.61 -1.28
CA GLU A 340 -12.99 -31.37 -1.33
C GLU A 340 -14.14 -30.58 -0.68
N ARG A 341 -13.88 -29.96 0.48
CA ARG A 341 -14.86 -29.12 1.18
C ARG A 341 -15.37 -27.99 0.27
N ASP A 342 -14.47 -27.31 -0.45
CA ASP A 342 -14.78 -26.08 -1.17
C ASP A 342 -15.26 -26.33 -2.61
N THR A 343 -14.69 -27.33 -3.28
CA THR A 343 -15.02 -27.67 -4.69
C THR A 343 -16.05 -28.78 -4.84
N LYS A 344 -16.30 -29.55 -3.75
CA LYS A 344 -17.10 -30.79 -3.76
C LYS A 344 -16.52 -31.91 -4.63
N GLN A 345 -15.27 -31.79 -5.07
CA GLN A 345 -14.56 -32.87 -5.77
C GLN A 345 -14.03 -33.91 -4.76
N PRO A 346 -14.43 -35.19 -4.86
CA PRO A 346 -13.97 -36.23 -3.95
C PRO A 346 -12.45 -36.40 -3.98
N ILE A 347 -11.82 -36.66 -2.83
CA ILE A 347 -10.34 -36.81 -2.74
C ILE A 347 -9.81 -37.88 -3.71
N ILE A 348 -10.53 -39.00 -3.86
CA ILE A 348 -10.14 -40.09 -4.77
C ILE A 348 -10.07 -39.64 -6.23
N ASP A 349 -10.81 -38.59 -6.57
CA ASP A 349 -10.85 -38.01 -7.91
C ASP A 349 -9.86 -36.85 -8.08
N GLN A 350 -9.14 -36.43 -7.04
CA GLN A 350 -8.21 -35.29 -7.09
C GLN A 350 -6.81 -35.73 -7.52
N LEU A 351 -6.34 -35.14 -8.63
CA LEU A 351 -4.94 -35.21 -9.07
C LEU A 351 -4.28 -33.85 -8.86
N LEU A 352 -3.34 -33.77 -7.92
CA LEU A 352 -2.58 -32.56 -7.62
C LEU A 352 -1.23 -32.58 -8.34
N LEU A 353 -0.97 -31.56 -9.16
CA LEU A 353 0.29 -31.36 -9.87
C LEU A 353 0.91 -30.00 -9.50
N LEU A 354 2.23 -29.97 -9.40
CA LEU A 354 3.01 -28.74 -9.34
C LEU A 354 3.15 -28.11 -10.75
N PRO A 355 3.55 -26.84 -10.86
CA PRO A 355 3.77 -26.17 -12.15
C PRO A 355 4.84 -26.82 -13.03
N ASN A 356 5.70 -27.67 -12.48
CA ASN A 356 6.69 -28.45 -13.21
C ASN A 356 6.17 -29.83 -13.69
N GLY A 357 4.90 -30.14 -13.44
CA GLY A 357 4.27 -31.43 -13.76
C GLY A 357 4.47 -32.53 -12.72
N GLU A 358 5.21 -32.26 -11.64
CA GLU A 358 5.44 -33.24 -10.59
C GLU A 358 4.14 -33.52 -9.81
N LYS A 359 3.84 -34.81 -9.62
CA LYS A 359 2.71 -35.25 -8.81
C LYS A 359 2.99 -35.05 -7.31
N LEU A 360 2.05 -34.45 -6.62
CA LEU A 360 2.08 -34.35 -5.17
C LEU A 360 1.53 -35.64 -4.54
N THR A 361 2.28 -36.19 -3.59
CA THR A 361 1.89 -37.36 -2.80
C THR A 361 1.44 -36.95 -1.41
N ASP A 362 0.55 -37.72 -0.81
CA ASP A 362 -0.13 -37.40 0.45
C ASP A 362 0.84 -37.14 1.62
N GLU A 363 2.00 -37.79 1.61
CA GLU A 363 3.05 -37.69 2.64
C GLU A 363 3.87 -36.40 2.54
N LYS A 364 3.81 -35.68 1.42
CA LYS A 364 4.51 -34.40 1.27
C LYS A 364 3.83 -33.31 2.11
N LEU A 365 4.62 -32.32 2.50
CA LEU A 365 4.13 -31.14 3.20
C LEU A 365 3.69 -30.07 2.21
N ALA A 366 2.48 -29.55 2.38
CA ALA A 366 1.92 -28.48 1.55
C ALA A 366 2.77 -27.20 1.62
N TYR A 367 3.45 -26.97 2.74
CA TYR A 367 4.40 -25.88 2.91
C TYR A 367 5.49 -25.83 1.83
N HIS A 368 5.96 -26.98 1.31
CA HIS A 368 6.97 -27.00 0.26
C HIS A 368 6.47 -26.48 -1.09
N CYS A 369 5.15 -26.33 -1.26
CA CYS A 369 4.56 -25.72 -2.45
C CYS A 369 4.50 -24.19 -2.35
N TRP A 370 4.70 -23.63 -1.16
CA TRP A 370 4.51 -22.21 -0.91
C TRP A 370 5.69 -21.38 -1.43
N ASP A 371 5.39 -20.42 -2.31
CA ASP A 371 6.32 -19.39 -2.76
C ASP A 371 5.73 -18.00 -2.45
N PRO A 372 6.38 -17.18 -1.59
CA PRO A 372 5.88 -15.84 -1.25
C PRO A 372 5.80 -14.86 -2.43
N ASN A 373 6.52 -15.11 -3.51
CA ASN A 373 6.60 -14.22 -4.68
C ASN A 373 5.75 -14.71 -5.86
N CYS A 374 5.20 -15.93 -5.78
CA CYS A 374 4.43 -16.51 -6.87
C CYS A 374 3.07 -15.81 -6.98
N GLN A 375 2.83 -15.23 -8.16
CA GLN A 375 1.57 -14.54 -8.53
C GLN A 375 0.58 -15.50 -9.25
N VAL A 376 1.01 -16.73 -9.50
CA VAL A 376 0.25 -17.77 -10.21
C VAL A 376 -0.21 -18.88 -9.25
N ALA A 377 -0.87 -19.90 -9.79
CA ALA A 377 -1.22 -21.07 -9.00
C ALA A 377 0.05 -21.87 -8.65
N MET A 378 0.19 -22.21 -7.37
CA MET A 378 1.30 -23.03 -6.87
C MET A 378 0.99 -24.53 -6.99
N VAL A 379 -0.30 -24.88 -7.06
CA VAL A 379 -0.79 -26.25 -7.22
C VAL A 379 -1.96 -26.25 -8.20
N TYR A 380 -1.96 -27.18 -9.15
CA TYR A 380 -3.05 -27.42 -10.07
C TYR A 380 -3.80 -28.70 -9.69
N ILE A 381 -5.13 -28.64 -9.69
CA ILE A 381 -5.99 -29.78 -9.37
C ILE A 381 -6.81 -30.17 -10.57
N PHE A 382 -6.74 -31.46 -10.90
CA PHE A 382 -7.46 -32.08 -11.99
C PHE A 382 -8.35 -33.21 -11.48
N SER A 383 -9.31 -33.62 -12.31
CA SER A 383 -9.95 -34.93 -12.16
C SER A 383 -9.04 -36.04 -12.67
N VAL A 384 -8.98 -37.16 -11.95
CA VAL A 384 -8.33 -38.40 -12.42
C VAL A 384 -9.02 -38.96 -13.67
N ASN A 385 -10.31 -38.69 -13.86
CA ASN A 385 -11.13 -39.23 -14.95
C ASN A 385 -10.97 -38.50 -16.29
N GLY A 386 -10.10 -37.49 -16.37
CA GLY A 386 -9.84 -36.74 -17.60
C GLY A 386 -9.99 -35.23 -17.41
N LEU A 387 -9.99 -34.50 -18.52
CA LEU A 387 -10.14 -33.04 -18.51
C LEU A 387 -11.47 -32.69 -19.17
N GLU A 388 -12.49 -32.47 -18.34
CA GLU A 388 -13.74 -31.85 -18.78
C GLU A 388 -13.56 -30.34 -18.79
N LEU A 389 -14.01 -29.68 -19.87
CA LEU A 389 -13.98 -28.22 -19.93
C LEU A 389 -15.01 -27.66 -18.94
N PRO A 390 -14.60 -26.75 -18.03
CA PRO A 390 -15.53 -26.18 -17.07
C PRO A 390 -16.57 -25.31 -17.78
N SER A 391 -17.84 -25.55 -17.48
CA SER A 391 -18.97 -24.74 -17.95
C SER A 391 -19.38 -23.75 -16.86
N VAL A 392 -18.52 -22.76 -16.57
CA VAL A 392 -18.76 -21.75 -15.52
C VAL A 392 -19.06 -20.40 -16.16
N SER A 393 -20.25 -19.87 -15.87
CA SER A 393 -20.61 -18.50 -16.26
C SER A 393 -19.84 -17.49 -15.41
N PRO A 394 -19.18 -16.48 -16.01
CA PRO A 394 -18.44 -15.50 -15.24
C PRO A 394 -19.39 -14.64 -14.40
N LYS A 395 -18.99 -14.35 -13.16
CA LYS A 395 -19.75 -13.52 -12.22
C LYS A 395 -19.31 -12.07 -12.38
N LEU A 396 -20.15 -11.23 -12.99
CA LEU A 396 -19.84 -9.80 -13.15
C LEU A 396 -19.95 -9.06 -11.80
N PRO A 397 -19.06 -8.09 -11.52
CA PRO A 397 -19.21 -7.19 -10.38
C PRO A 397 -20.55 -6.45 -10.39
N GLN A 398 -21.14 -6.22 -9.21
CA GLN A 398 -22.47 -5.61 -9.10
C GLN A 398 -22.54 -4.22 -9.77
N LEU A 399 -21.50 -3.39 -9.63
CA LEU A 399 -21.45 -2.07 -10.28
C LEU A 399 -21.39 -2.19 -11.80
N VAL A 400 -20.76 -3.23 -12.33
CA VAL A 400 -20.70 -3.48 -13.78
C VAL A 400 -22.07 -3.94 -14.28
N VAL A 401 -22.77 -4.78 -13.53
CA VAL A 401 -24.17 -5.15 -13.84
C VAL A 401 -25.05 -3.91 -13.91
N GLN A 402 -24.99 -3.03 -12.89
CA GLN A 402 -25.75 -1.78 -12.86
C GLN A 402 -25.43 -0.85 -14.06
N MET A 403 -24.16 -0.77 -14.45
CA MET A 403 -23.76 -0.02 -15.65
C MET A 403 -24.36 -0.60 -16.93
N LEU A 404 -24.43 -1.93 -17.05
CA LEU A 404 -24.95 -2.62 -18.24
C LEU A 404 -26.47 -2.56 -18.34
N GLU A 405 -27.19 -2.48 -17.21
CA GLU A 405 -28.65 -2.33 -17.18
C GLU A 405 -29.10 -0.98 -17.77
N VAL A 406 -28.36 0.11 -17.49
CA VAL A 406 -28.73 1.46 -17.94
C VAL A 406 -27.51 2.25 -18.48
N PRO A 407 -26.91 1.83 -19.62
CA PRO A 407 -25.59 2.31 -20.06
C PRO A 407 -25.55 3.77 -20.51
N LYS A 408 -26.72 4.39 -20.76
CA LYS A 408 -26.84 5.80 -21.17
C LYS A 408 -27.14 6.74 -20.01
N LEU A 409 -27.31 6.23 -18.79
CA LEU A 409 -27.61 7.05 -17.62
C LEU A 409 -26.36 7.85 -17.22
N LEU A 410 -26.49 9.17 -17.15
CA LEU A 410 -25.43 10.03 -16.66
C LEU A 410 -25.24 9.81 -15.16
N GLN A 411 -24.02 9.47 -14.76
CA GLN A 411 -23.66 9.21 -13.37
C GLN A 411 -22.53 10.14 -12.93
N PRO A 412 -22.42 10.45 -11.62
CA PRO A 412 -21.31 11.22 -11.10
C PRO A 412 -19.95 10.58 -11.41
N TYR A 413 -18.92 11.40 -11.65
CA TYR A 413 -17.58 10.93 -12.00
C TYR A 413 -17.00 9.93 -10.98
N TYR A 414 -17.21 10.17 -9.68
CA TYR A 414 -16.70 9.28 -8.63
C TYR A 414 -17.31 7.87 -8.71
N TYR A 415 -18.59 7.77 -9.07
CA TYR A 415 -19.28 6.50 -9.25
C TYR A 415 -18.75 5.79 -10.50
N LEU A 416 -18.67 6.52 -11.62
CA LEU A 416 -18.12 5.99 -12.87
C LEU A 416 -16.69 5.49 -12.70
N ARG A 417 -15.83 6.23 -12.00
CA ARG A 417 -14.45 5.82 -11.74
C ARG A 417 -14.38 4.46 -11.05
N ARG A 418 -15.21 4.21 -10.04
CA ARG A 418 -15.25 2.92 -9.33
C ARG A 418 -15.84 1.81 -10.20
N ALA A 419 -16.92 2.09 -10.90
CA ALA A 419 -17.59 1.09 -11.73
C ALA A 419 -16.72 0.65 -12.93
N TRP A 420 -15.99 1.58 -13.56
CA TRP A 420 -14.99 1.27 -14.58
C TRP A 420 -13.77 0.53 -14.02
N ALA A 421 -13.29 0.87 -12.82
CA ALA A 421 -12.23 0.11 -12.16
C ALA A 421 -12.66 -1.36 -11.94
N ASN A 422 -13.88 -1.59 -11.46
CA ASN A 422 -14.44 -2.94 -11.30
C ASN A 422 -14.53 -3.69 -12.64
N ALA A 423 -14.88 -3.00 -13.73
CA ALA A 423 -14.90 -3.58 -15.07
C ALA A 423 -13.49 -4.01 -15.54
N VAL A 424 -12.50 -3.13 -15.35
CA VAL A 424 -11.10 -3.40 -15.69
C VAL A 424 -10.56 -4.57 -14.86
N TYR A 425 -10.79 -4.56 -13.54
CA TYR A 425 -10.45 -5.68 -12.65
C TYR A 425 -11.07 -6.99 -13.11
N PHE A 426 -12.36 -6.98 -13.44
CA PHE A 426 -13.05 -8.19 -13.92
C PHE A 426 -12.39 -8.74 -15.18
N LEU A 427 -12.09 -7.90 -16.17
CA LEU A 427 -11.43 -8.32 -17.41
C LEU A 427 -10.03 -8.90 -17.14
N TYR A 428 -9.20 -8.24 -16.34
CA TYR A 428 -7.88 -8.76 -15.98
C TYR A 428 -7.97 -10.07 -15.19
N SER A 429 -8.94 -10.19 -14.30
CA SER A 429 -9.18 -11.42 -13.53
C SER A 429 -9.57 -12.57 -14.44
N GLN A 430 -10.45 -12.35 -15.43
CA GLN A 430 -10.81 -13.36 -16.42
C GLN A 430 -9.62 -13.77 -17.29
N LEU A 431 -8.80 -12.80 -17.73
CA LEU A 431 -7.58 -13.07 -18.49
C LEU A 431 -6.57 -13.90 -17.69
N SER A 432 -6.33 -13.53 -16.43
CA SER A 432 -5.43 -14.27 -15.53
C SER A 432 -5.93 -15.69 -15.28
N LEU A 433 -7.23 -15.87 -15.07
CA LEU A 433 -7.86 -17.17 -14.87
C LEU A 433 -7.71 -18.06 -16.11
N TYR A 434 -7.93 -17.48 -17.29
CA TYR A 434 -7.77 -18.17 -18.56
C TYR A 434 -6.30 -18.56 -18.84
N GLN A 435 -5.35 -17.67 -18.56
CA GLN A 435 -3.91 -17.99 -18.67
C GLN A 435 -3.52 -19.13 -17.72
N THR A 436 -3.97 -19.07 -16.46
CA THR A 436 -3.73 -20.15 -15.48
C THR A 436 -4.32 -21.48 -15.95
N PHE A 437 -5.49 -21.44 -16.60
CA PHE A 437 -6.10 -22.62 -17.19
C PHE A 437 -5.29 -23.17 -18.36
N LEU A 438 -4.77 -22.32 -19.25
CA LEU A 438 -3.92 -22.77 -20.36
C LEU A 438 -2.64 -23.43 -19.86
N GLU A 439 -2.01 -22.89 -18.82
CA GLU A 439 -0.86 -23.50 -18.15
C GLU A 439 -1.23 -24.88 -17.58
N ALA A 440 -2.34 -24.96 -16.85
CA ALA A 440 -2.83 -26.23 -16.31
C ALA A 440 -3.13 -27.25 -17.41
N TYR A 441 -3.76 -26.82 -18.50
CA TYR A 441 -4.08 -27.67 -19.63
C TYR A 441 -2.82 -28.20 -20.31
N ALA A 442 -1.81 -27.36 -20.50
CA ALA A 442 -0.51 -27.74 -21.07
C ALA A 442 0.25 -28.74 -20.20
N LEU A 443 0.07 -28.72 -18.88
CA LEU A 443 0.67 -29.70 -17.96
C LEU A 443 0.05 -31.09 -18.04
N LYS A 444 -1.24 -31.19 -18.45
CA LYS A 444 -1.95 -32.46 -18.51
C LYS A 444 -1.86 -33.15 -19.88
N MET A 445 -1.58 -32.40 -20.95
CA MET A 445 -1.23 -32.96 -22.26
C MET A 445 0.20 -33.49 -22.26
#